data_AF-A0A258N8N8-F1
#
_entry.id   AF-A0A258N8N8-F1
#
_cell.length_a   1.000
_cell.length_b   1.000
_cell.length_c   1.000
_cell.angle_alpha   90.00
_cell.angle_beta   90.00
_cell.angle_gamma   90.00
#
_symmetry.space_group_name_H-M   'P 1'
#
loop_
_entity.id
_entity.type
_entity.pdbx_description
1 polymer ?
#
loop_
_entity_poly.entity_id
_entity_poly.type
_entity_poly.pdbx_seq_one_letter_code
_entity_poly.pdbx_strand_id
1 'polypeptide(L)'
;FALTTPLLTTSSGAKMGKTAGGAVWLDAELLSPYEYWQYWRNSGDADVVRFLKLFTELPLDEIARLGALAGQEINLAKEVLATEATALLHGRDRAEEAKATARSTFEDGALAMNLPTIEVAAATLKAGLPVATAFVTAGLVASTSEARRQIKGGGLKVNDAGVADEKAVLTPRDLTPEGLLKLSLGKKRHVLLKPV
;
A
#
# COMPACT_ATOMS: atom_id res chain seq x y z
N PHE A 1 -17.82 -24.18 33.30
CA PHE A 1 -17.65 -22.78 32.87
C PHE A 1 -18.07 -22.65 31.41
N ALA A 2 -18.47 -21.46 30.97
CA ALA A 2 -18.77 -21.15 29.57
C ALA A 2 -17.93 -19.94 29.13
N LEU A 3 -17.39 -19.98 27.92
CA LEU A 3 -16.60 -18.90 27.30
C LEU A 3 -17.18 -18.62 25.92
N THR A 4 -17.32 -17.34 25.58
CA THR A 4 -17.82 -16.89 24.28
C THR A 4 -16.84 -15.90 23.65
N THR A 5 -16.91 -15.77 22.33
CA THR A 5 -16.15 -14.79 21.56
C THR A 5 -17.08 -13.67 21.05
N PRO A 6 -16.59 -12.43 20.96
CA PRO A 6 -17.39 -11.33 20.42
C PRO A 6 -17.68 -11.54 18.93
N LEU A 7 -18.81 -10.99 18.46
CA LEU A 7 -19.02 -10.85 17.03
C LEU A 7 -18.00 -9.86 16.45
N LEU A 8 -17.46 -10.19 15.29
CA LEU A 8 -16.40 -9.40 14.67
C LEU A 8 -16.97 -8.28 13.81
N THR A 9 -16.60 -7.06 14.18
CA THR A 9 -16.82 -5.84 13.40
C THR A 9 -15.49 -5.22 13.03
N THR A 10 -15.50 -4.37 12.01
CA THR A 10 -14.40 -3.45 11.71
C THR A 10 -14.54 -2.19 12.57
N SER A 11 -13.49 -1.37 12.64
CA SER A 11 -13.51 -0.07 13.32
C SER A 11 -14.55 0.91 12.75
N SER A 12 -14.98 0.71 11.50
CA SER A 12 -16.09 1.44 10.88
C SER A 12 -17.50 1.02 11.36
N GLY A 13 -17.60 -0.05 12.16
CA GLY A 13 -18.87 -0.65 12.57
C GLY A 13 -19.46 -1.66 11.57
N ALA A 14 -18.85 -1.82 10.39
CA ALA A 14 -19.27 -2.85 9.44
C ALA A 14 -19.00 -4.26 9.97
N LYS A 15 -19.94 -5.19 9.75
CA LYS A 15 -19.74 -6.62 10.06
C LYS A 15 -18.67 -7.20 9.13
N MET A 16 -17.73 -7.96 9.69
CA MET A 16 -16.77 -8.71 8.88
C MET A 16 -17.50 -9.75 8.01
N GLY A 17 -17.03 -9.96 6.78
CA GLY A 17 -17.64 -10.91 5.84
C GLY A 17 -18.83 -10.38 5.05
N LYS A 18 -19.22 -9.10 5.18
CA LYS A 18 -20.15 -8.43 4.25
C LYS A 18 -19.39 -7.39 3.42
N THR A 19 -18.60 -7.88 2.47
CA THR A 19 -17.91 -7.01 1.52
C THR A 19 -18.87 -6.56 0.41
N ALA A 20 -18.49 -5.56 -0.37
CA ALA A 20 -19.24 -5.17 -1.57
C ALA A 20 -19.40 -6.33 -2.58
N GLY A 21 -18.49 -7.32 -2.55
CA GLY A 21 -18.54 -8.53 -3.36
C GLY A 21 -19.22 -9.74 -2.70
N GLY A 22 -19.76 -9.60 -1.48
CA GLY A 22 -20.38 -10.69 -0.73
C GLY A 22 -19.50 -11.26 0.38
N ALA A 23 -19.65 -12.57 0.62
CA ALA A 23 -18.95 -13.29 1.68
C ALA A 23 -17.46 -13.47 1.39
N VAL A 24 -16.64 -13.52 2.44
CA VAL A 24 -15.24 -13.94 2.34
C VAL A 24 -15.20 -15.45 2.51
N TRP A 25 -15.16 -16.18 1.41
CA TRP A 25 -15.16 -17.63 1.42
C TRP A 25 -13.78 -18.18 1.83
N LEU A 26 -13.81 -19.35 2.48
CA LEU A 26 -12.59 -20.09 2.82
C LEU A 26 -12.19 -21.08 1.73
N ASP A 27 -13.13 -21.42 0.85
CA ASP A 27 -12.91 -22.31 -0.28
C ASP A 27 -12.23 -21.54 -1.42
N ALA A 28 -11.11 -22.07 -1.90
CA ALA A 28 -10.28 -21.44 -2.93
C ALA A 28 -10.96 -21.37 -4.31
N GLU A 29 -11.99 -22.19 -4.56
CA GLU A 29 -12.78 -22.13 -5.80
C GLU A 29 -13.83 -21.01 -5.76
N LEU A 30 -14.27 -20.60 -4.55
CA LEU A 30 -15.26 -19.55 -4.36
C LEU A 30 -14.63 -18.17 -4.11
N LEU A 31 -13.45 -18.14 -3.50
CA LEU A 31 -12.62 -16.96 -3.34
C LEU A 31 -11.16 -17.38 -3.44
N SER A 32 -10.48 -16.93 -4.50
CA SER A 32 -9.11 -17.36 -4.74
C SER A 32 -8.17 -16.94 -3.59
N PRO A 33 -7.04 -17.66 -3.37
CA PRO A 33 -6.06 -17.27 -2.36
C PRO A 33 -5.56 -15.82 -2.54
N TYR A 34 -5.48 -15.35 -3.79
CA TYR A 34 -5.15 -13.97 -4.10
C TYR A 34 -6.22 -12.99 -3.61
N GLU A 35 -7.49 -13.24 -3.90
CA GLU A 35 -8.60 -12.38 -3.44
C GLU A 35 -8.75 -12.42 -1.92
N TYR A 36 -8.53 -13.58 -1.30
CA TYR A 36 -8.50 -13.74 0.16
C TYR A 36 -7.36 -12.92 0.77
N TRP A 37 -6.16 -12.98 0.18
CA TRP A 37 -5.02 -12.15 0.60
C TRP A 37 -5.33 -10.65 0.45
N GLN A 38 -5.94 -10.26 -0.68
CA GLN A 38 -6.35 -8.87 -0.93
C GLN A 38 -7.38 -8.37 0.09
N TYR A 39 -8.31 -9.21 0.52
CA TYR A 39 -9.27 -8.86 1.58
C TYR A 39 -8.55 -8.38 2.84
N TRP A 40 -7.56 -9.14 3.31
CA TRP A 40 -6.77 -8.77 4.49
C TRP A 40 -5.86 -7.58 4.26
N ARG A 41 -5.22 -7.49 3.08
CA ARG A 41 -4.34 -6.38 2.71
C ARG A 41 -5.05 -5.03 2.72
N ASN A 42 -6.35 -5.04 2.45
CA ASN A 42 -7.23 -3.88 2.43
C ASN A 42 -7.86 -3.55 3.80
N SER A 43 -7.43 -4.23 4.88
CA SER A 43 -7.86 -3.89 6.24
C SER A 43 -7.51 -2.44 6.59
N GLY A 44 -8.41 -1.78 7.33
CA GLY A 44 -8.18 -0.44 7.86
C GLY A 44 -7.08 -0.44 8.92
N ASP A 45 -6.31 0.63 8.98
CA ASP A 45 -5.15 0.81 9.89
C ASP A 45 -5.50 0.49 11.34
N ALA A 46 -6.65 0.98 11.80
CA ALA A 46 -7.15 0.79 13.16
C ALA A 46 -7.48 -0.67 13.52
N ASP A 47 -7.64 -1.54 12.51
CA ASP A 47 -8.02 -2.94 12.71
C ASP A 47 -6.83 -3.91 12.62
N VAL A 48 -5.72 -3.50 11.99
CA VAL A 48 -4.59 -4.39 11.65
C VAL A 48 -4.05 -5.13 12.87
N VAL A 49 -3.74 -4.42 13.96
CA VAL A 49 -3.19 -5.03 15.18
C VAL A 49 -4.17 -6.01 15.82
N ARG A 50 -5.46 -5.67 15.83
CA ARG A 50 -6.49 -6.55 16.38
C ARG A 50 -6.66 -7.79 15.51
N PHE A 51 -6.62 -7.65 14.19
CA PHE A 51 -6.73 -8.77 13.27
C PHE A 51 -5.51 -9.68 13.30
N LEU A 52 -4.29 -9.13 13.44
CA LEU A 52 -3.08 -9.92 13.68
C LEU A 52 -3.24 -10.83 14.91
N LYS A 53 -3.83 -10.33 16.01
CA LYS A 53 -4.08 -11.12 17.22
C LYS A 53 -5.14 -12.20 17.07
N LEU A 54 -6.10 -12.01 16.17
CA LEU A 54 -7.27 -12.89 16.05
C LEU A 54 -7.14 -13.93 14.94
N PHE A 55 -6.36 -13.65 13.90
CA PHE A 55 -6.36 -14.40 12.64
C PHE A 55 -4.97 -14.87 12.20
N THR A 56 -3.97 -14.78 13.07
CA THR A 56 -2.63 -15.27 12.80
C THR A 56 -2.09 -16.02 14.01
N GLU A 57 -1.01 -16.79 13.79
CA GLU A 57 -0.27 -17.46 14.87
C GLU A 57 0.99 -16.68 15.28
N LEU A 58 1.06 -15.39 14.97
CA LEU A 58 2.22 -14.57 15.28
C LEU A 58 2.40 -14.38 16.80
N PRO A 59 3.66 -14.40 17.28
CA PRO A 59 3.98 -14.01 18.64
C PRO A 59 3.50 -12.60 19.00
N LEU A 60 3.03 -12.40 20.24
CA LEU A 60 2.46 -11.11 20.67
C LEU A 60 3.47 -9.95 20.67
N ASP A 61 4.75 -10.24 20.88
CA ASP A 61 5.86 -9.29 20.77
C ASP A 61 6.08 -8.84 19.32
N GLU A 62 5.98 -9.76 18.36
CA GLU A 62 6.02 -9.42 16.94
C GLU A 62 4.81 -8.57 16.52
N ILE A 63 3.62 -8.90 17.03
CA ILE A 63 2.43 -8.08 16.81
C ILE A 63 2.60 -6.69 17.44
N ALA A 64 3.23 -6.58 18.62
CA ALA A 64 3.52 -5.29 19.25
C ALA A 64 4.50 -4.46 18.41
N ARG A 65 5.55 -5.09 17.87
CA ARG A 65 6.50 -4.45 16.94
C ARG A 65 5.80 -3.91 15.69
N LEU A 66 4.95 -4.72 15.06
CA LEU A 66 4.18 -4.33 13.87
C LEU A 66 3.16 -3.23 14.20
N GLY A 67 2.55 -3.26 15.38
CA GLY A 67 1.59 -2.25 15.83
C GLY A 67 2.20 -0.89 16.17
N ALA A 68 3.52 -0.81 16.33
CA ALA A 68 4.22 0.46 16.49
C ALA A 68 4.45 1.20 15.15
N LEU A 69 4.22 0.53 14.02
CA LEU A 69 4.37 1.12 12.69
C LEU A 69 3.22 2.08 12.39
N ALA A 70 3.55 3.24 11.82
CA ALA A 70 2.58 4.29 11.52
C ALA A 70 2.89 4.97 10.17
N GLY A 71 1.93 5.76 9.68
CA GLY A 71 2.07 6.40 8.36
C GLY A 71 2.22 5.35 7.27
N GLN A 72 3.25 5.48 6.43
CA GLN A 72 3.47 4.53 5.33
C GLN A 72 3.99 3.17 5.80
N GLU A 73 4.65 3.10 6.97
CA GLU A 73 5.24 1.86 7.49
C GLU A 73 4.17 0.83 7.88
N ILE A 74 2.94 1.25 8.16
CA ILE A 74 1.83 0.34 8.50
C ILE A 74 1.48 -0.62 7.35
N ASN A 75 1.86 -0.28 6.11
CA ASN A 75 1.69 -1.18 4.97
C ASN A 75 2.43 -2.51 5.16
N LEU A 76 3.56 -2.50 5.88
CA LEU A 76 4.26 -3.73 6.24
C LEU A 76 3.39 -4.60 7.16
N ALA A 77 2.77 -4.01 8.18
CA ALA A 77 1.87 -4.75 9.08
C ALA A 77 0.65 -5.32 8.34
N LYS A 78 0.12 -4.60 7.35
CA LYS A 78 -0.99 -5.08 6.50
C LYS A 78 -0.58 -6.22 5.59
N GLU A 79 0.61 -6.13 5.00
CA GLU A 79 1.18 -7.20 4.18
C GLU A 79 1.41 -8.47 5.01
N VAL A 80 1.97 -8.31 6.22
CA VAL A 80 2.15 -9.42 7.17
C VAL A 80 0.81 -10.04 7.54
N LEU A 81 -0.19 -9.22 7.92
CA LEU A 81 -1.53 -9.72 8.22
C LEU A 81 -2.10 -10.54 7.06
N ALA A 82 -2.03 -10.01 5.85
CA ALA A 82 -2.55 -10.68 4.67
C ALA A 82 -1.83 -12.00 4.39
N THR A 83 -0.51 -12.00 4.52
CA THR A 83 0.31 -13.18 4.24
C THR A 83 0.08 -14.26 5.29
N GLU A 84 0.07 -13.92 6.57
CA GLU A 84 -0.12 -14.88 7.65
C GLU A 84 -1.55 -15.43 7.69
N ALA A 85 -2.57 -14.59 7.50
CA ALA A 85 -3.95 -15.07 7.44
C ALA A 85 -4.19 -15.99 6.23
N THR A 86 -3.60 -15.67 5.08
CA THR A 86 -3.67 -16.52 3.88
C THR A 86 -2.88 -17.81 4.08
N ALA A 87 -1.71 -17.76 4.73
CA ALA A 87 -0.89 -18.93 5.00
C ALA A 87 -1.58 -19.90 5.95
N LEU A 88 -2.29 -19.38 6.96
CA LEU A 88 -3.06 -20.18 7.90
C LEU A 88 -4.17 -20.99 7.20
N LEU A 89 -4.81 -20.42 6.18
CA LEU A 89 -5.93 -21.07 5.48
C LEU A 89 -5.49 -21.91 4.27
N HIS A 90 -4.65 -21.35 3.40
CA HIS A 90 -4.30 -21.91 2.09
C HIS A 90 -2.86 -22.45 2.01
N GLY A 91 -2.09 -22.36 3.09
CA GLY A 91 -0.69 -22.76 3.14
C GLY A 91 0.27 -21.64 2.72
N ARG A 92 1.51 -21.74 3.20
CA ARG A 92 2.56 -20.72 2.99
C ARG A 92 2.84 -20.44 1.52
N ASP A 93 2.97 -21.48 0.71
CA ASP A 93 3.33 -21.34 -0.71
C ASP A 93 2.29 -20.49 -1.47
N ARG A 94 0.99 -20.74 -1.23
CA ARG A 94 -0.10 -19.97 -1.85
C ARG A 94 -0.15 -18.53 -1.34
N ALA A 95 0.20 -18.29 -0.08
CA ALA A 95 0.26 -16.94 0.47
C ALA A 95 1.39 -16.11 -0.14
N GLU A 96 2.58 -16.71 -0.34
CA GLU A 96 3.70 -16.05 -1.00
C GLU A 96 3.41 -15.83 -2.49
N GLU A 97 2.75 -16.77 -3.16
CA GLU A 97 2.28 -16.59 -4.54
C GLU A 97 1.26 -15.44 -4.65
N ALA A 98 0.30 -15.37 -3.72
CA ALA A 98 -0.67 -14.27 -3.67
C ALA A 98 -0.01 -12.92 -3.41
N LYS A 99 0.97 -12.86 -2.49
CA LYS A 99 1.78 -11.66 -2.24
C LYS A 99 2.59 -11.25 -3.47
N ALA A 100 3.25 -12.20 -4.13
CA ALA A 100 3.99 -11.94 -5.37
C ALA A 100 3.06 -11.44 -6.48
N THR A 101 1.88 -12.05 -6.63
CA THR A 101 0.84 -11.64 -7.58
C THR A 101 0.30 -10.25 -7.27
N ALA A 102 0.15 -9.88 -6.00
CA ALA A 102 -0.27 -8.53 -5.61
C ALA A 102 0.77 -7.48 -6.02
N ARG A 103 2.05 -7.81 -5.81
CA ARG A 103 3.16 -6.98 -6.24
C ARG A 103 3.22 -6.87 -7.76
N SER A 104 3.16 -7.99 -8.48
CA SER A 104 3.18 -7.99 -9.94
C SER A 104 1.96 -7.30 -10.53
N THR A 105 0.75 -7.50 -10.01
CA THR A 105 -0.47 -6.84 -10.49
C THR A 105 -0.45 -5.33 -10.25
N PHE A 106 0.27 -4.85 -9.25
CA PHE A 106 0.51 -3.42 -9.09
C PHE A 106 1.52 -2.89 -10.10
N GLU A 107 2.65 -3.58 -10.26
CA GLU A 107 3.68 -3.27 -11.27
C GLU A 107 3.10 -3.32 -12.69
N ASP A 108 2.38 -4.40 -13.00
CA ASP A 108 1.64 -4.66 -14.23
C ASP A 108 0.42 -3.75 -14.37
N GLY A 109 -0.23 -3.32 -13.30
CA GLY A 109 -1.27 -2.29 -13.34
C GLY A 109 -0.68 -0.93 -13.71
N ALA A 110 0.55 -0.66 -13.27
CA ALA A 110 1.30 0.52 -13.67
C ALA A 110 1.81 0.44 -15.12
N LEU A 111 2.20 -0.77 -15.58
CA LEU A 111 2.55 -1.07 -16.98
C LEU A 111 1.32 -1.12 -17.92
N ALA A 112 0.18 -1.65 -17.47
CA ALA A 112 -1.08 -1.77 -18.21
C ALA A 112 -1.78 -0.41 -18.33
N MET A 113 -1.54 0.50 -17.38
CA MET A 113 -1.84 1.92 -17.53
C MET A 113 -0.86 2.64 -18.47
N ASN A 114 0.17 1.95 -19.01
CA ASN A 114 1.23 2.51 -19.84
C ASN A 114 1.86 3.74 -19.20
N LEU A 115 2.00 3.74 -17.86
CA LEU A 115 2.52 4.90 -17.16
C LEU A 115 4.01 5.05 -17.50
N PRO A 116 4.43 6.22 -18.01
CA PRO A 116 5.84 6.47 -18.25
C PRO A 116 6.61 6.19 -16.95
N THR A 117 7.66 5.39 -17.05
CA THR A 117 8.57 5.14 -15.94
C THR A 117 9.88 5.84 -16.23
N ILE A 118 10.36 6.61 -15.25
CA ILE A 118 11.63 7.32 -15.35
C ILE A 118 12.54 6.83 -14.24
N GLU A 119 13.76 6.50 -14.63
CA GLU A 119 14.80 6.08 -13.70
C GLU A 119 15.45 7.30 -13.04
N VAL A 120 15.71 7.20 -11.74
CA VAL A 120 16.43 8.21 -10.97
C VAL A 120 17.53 7.53 -10.17
N ALA A 121 18.72 8.13 -10.10
CA ALA A 121 19.79 7.56 -9.30
C ALA A 121 19.36 7.42 -7.83
N ALA A 122 19.53 6.22 -7.26
CA ALA A 122 19.20 5.95 -5.87
C ALA A 122 19.94 6.89 -4.90
N ALA A 123 21.14 7.36 -5.27
CA ALA A 123 21.89 8.36 -4.52
C ALA A 123 21.15 9.71 -4.43
N THR A 124 20.50 10.15 -5.51
CA THR A 124 19.70 11.39 -5.54
C THR A 124 18.51 11.29 -4.60
N LEU A 125 17.84 10.13 -4.58
CA LEU A 125 16.73 9.91 -3.66
C LEU A 125 17.21 9.86 -2.19
N LYS A 126 18.35 9.20 -1.92
CA LYS A 126 18.96 9.17 -0.58
C LYS A 126 19.35 10.57 -0.08
N ALA A 127 19.79 11.46 -0.97
CA ALA A 127 20.13 12.84 -0.63
C ALA A 127 18.91 13.73 -0.37
N GLY A 128 17.69 13.25 -0.64
CA GLY A 128 16.45 14.01 -0.57
C GLY A 128 16.16 14.74 -1.88
N LEU A 129 15.39 14.09 -2.76
CA LEU A 129 14.99 14.65 -4.05
C LEU A 129 13.84 15.65 -3.85
N PRO A 130 13.99 16.95 -4.13
CA PRO A 130 12.90 17.89 -3.98
C PRO A 130 11.69 17.49 -4.83
N VAL A 131 10.48 17.49 -4.25
CA VAL A 131 9.25 17.08 -4.94
C VAL A 131 9.05 17.89 -6.23
N ALA A 132 9.26 19.20 -6.18
CA ALA A 132 9.16 20.05 -7.36
C ALA A 132 10.10 19.61 -8.49
N THR A 133 11.32 19.19 -8.16
CA THR A 133 12.29 18.66 -9.13
C THR A 133 11.84 17.31 -9.67
N ALA A 134 11.35 16.41 -8.81
CA ALA A 134 10.84 15.10 -9.20
C ALA A 134 9.74 15.20 -10.28
N PHE A 135 8.81 16.16 -10.13
CA PHE A 135 7.74 16.39 -11.11
C PHE A 135 8.22 17.00 -12.44
N VAL A 136 9.30 17.78 -12.42
CA VAL A 136 9.95 18.28 -13.65
C VAL A 136 10.69 17.15 -14.34
N THR A 137 11.47 16.36 -13.61
CA THR A 137 12.17 15.17 -14.13
C THR A 137 11.19 14.17 -14.74
N ALA A 138 10.02 14.00 -14.10
CA ALA A 138 8.91 13.19 -14.58
C ALA A 138 8.23 13.72 -15.86
N GLY A 139 8.56 14.92 -16.34
CA GLY A 139 7.89 15.56 -17.48
C GLY A 139 6.42 15.92 -17.21
N LEU A 140 5.99 15.91 -15.95
CA LEU A 140 4.61 16.24 -15.57
C LEU A 140 4.36 17.76 -15.60
N VAL A 141 5.39 18.55 -15.32
CA VAL A 141 5.37 20.03 -15.36
C VAL A 141 6.63 20.56 -16.05
N ALA A 142 6.57 21.75 -16.63
CA ALA A 142 7.67 22.32 -17.41
C ALA A 142 8.75 22.97 -16.53
N SER A 143 8.45 23.33 -15.28
CA SER A 143 9.40 23.97 -14.37
C SER A 143 9.08 23.73 -12.89
N THR A 144 10.07 23.95 -12.03
CA THR A 144 9.89 23.85 -10.57
C THR A 144 8.94 24.93 -10.03
N SER A 145 8.93 26.11 -10.64
CA SER A 145 7.95 27.17 -10.34
C SER A 145 6.53 26.75 -10.66
N GLU A 146 6.31 26.06 -11.79
CA GLU A 146 5.01 25.48 -12.12
C GLU A 146 4.61 24.38 -11.14
N ALA A 147 5.55 23.50 -10.77
CA ALA A 147 5.31 22.47 -9.76
C ALA A 147 4.79 23.08 -8.45
N ARG A 148 5.47 24.11 -7.93
CA ARG A 148 5.06 24.83 -6.71
C ARG A 148 3.67 25.45 -6.82
N ARG A 149 3.33 26.04 -7.98
CA ARG A 149 1.98 26.55 -8.22
C ARG A 149 0.93 25.43 -8.16
N GLN A 150 1.22 24.27 -8.75
CA GLN A 150 0.33 23.10 -8.71
C GLN A 150 0.20 22.53 -7.29
N ILE A 151 1.27 22.57 -6.48
CA ILE A 151 1.23 22.19 -5.05
C ILE A 151 0.25 23.09 -4.29
N LYS A 152 0.36 24.42 -4.43
CA LYS A 152 -0.59 25.37 -3.82
C LYS A 152 -2.04 25.14 -4.25
N GLY A 153 -2.23 24.69 -5.49
CA GLY A 153 -3.55 24.35 -6.04
C GLY A 153 -4.03 22.93 -5.72
N GLY A 154 -3.27 22.12 -4.96
CA GLY A 154 -3.61 20.73 -4.67
C GLY A 154 -3.58 19.78 -5.88
N GLY A 155 -2.89 20.18 -6.95
CA GLY A 155 -2.85 19.45 -8.22
C GLY A 155 -1.85 18.30 -8.27
N LEU A 156 -0.86 18.27 -7.37
CA LEU A 156 0.19 17.25 -7.33
C LEU A 156 -0.07 16.19 -6.25
N LYS A 157 0.18 14.93 -6.58
CA LYS A 157 0.14 13.82 -5.63
C LYS A 157 1.34 12.90 -5.76
N VAL A 158 1.82 12.40 -4.63
CA VAL A 158 2.85 11.36 -4.51
C VAL A 158 2.18 10.16 -3.85
N ASN A 159 2.26 8.98 -4.47
CA ASN A 159 1.61 7.75 -4.00
C ASN A 159 0.13 7.99 -3.63
N ASP A 160 -0.58 8.69 -4.51
CA ASP A 160 -1.99 9.09 -4.37
C ASP A 160 -2.32 10.05 -3.21
N ALA A 161 -1.33 10.43 -2.38
CA ALA A 161 -1.44 11.46 -1.35
C ALA A 161 -1.10 12.85 -1.91
N GLY A 162 -1.92 13.86 -1.57
CA GLY A 162 -1.69 15.24 -1.99
C GLY A 162 -0.43 15.84 -1.38
N VAL A 163 0.33 16.60 -2.18
CA VAL A 163 1.50 17.34 -1.70
C VAL A 163 1.05 18.73 -1.26
N ALA A 164 1.31 19.09 0.01
CA ALA A 164 0.99 20.39 0.58
C ALA A 164 2.20 21.32 0.75
N ASP A 165 3.39 20.75 1.01
CA ASP A 165 4.62 21.50 1.20
C ASP A 165 5.42 21.61 -0.09
N GLU A 166 5.65 22.84 -0.56
CA GLU A 166 6.48 23.16 -1.73
C GLU A 166 7.96 22.80 -1.57
N LYS A 167 8.41 22.64 -0.31
CA LYS A 167 9.78 22.27 0.05
C LYS A 167 9.91 20.79 0.41
N ALA A 168 8.84 20.01 0.26
CA ALA A 168 8.88 18.58 0.50
C ALA A 168 10.00 17.91 -0.34
N VAL A 169 10.66 16.94 0.29
CA VAL A 169 11.69 16.11 -0.34
C VAL A 169 11.22 14.66 -0.32
N LEU A 170 11.47 13.95 -1.42
CA LEU A 170 11.28 12.53 -1.57
C LEU A 170 12.56 11.82 -1.15
N THR A 171 12.39 10.78 -0.35
CA THR A 171 13.45 9.95 0.22
C THR A 171 13.13 8.49 -0.02
N PRO A 172 14.05 7.55 0.29
CA PRO A 172 13.74 6.13 0.17
C PRO A 172 12.57 5.67 1.05
N ARG A 173 12.18 6.45 2.07
CA ARG A 173 11.01 6.16 2.93
C ARG A 173 9.67 6.41 2.23
N ASP A 174 9.70 7.19 1.16
CA ASP A 174 8.51 7.52 0.38
C ASP A 174 8.27 6.48 -0.75
N LEU A 175 9.17 5.51 -0.90
CA LEU A 175 8.96 4.41 -1.84
C LEU A 175 7.75 3.58 -1.40
N THR A 176 6.95 3.18 -2.39
CA THR A 176 5.95 2.14 -2.19
C THR A 176 6.65 0.81 -1.85
N PRO A 177 5.95 -0.20 -1.30
CA PRO A 177 6.53 -1.51 -1.01
C PRO A 177 7.26 -2.15 -2.20
N GLU A 178 6.90 -1.75 -3.41
CA GLU A 178 7.47 -2.21 -4.68
C GLU A 178 8.75 -1.46 -5.08
N GLY A 179 9.19 -0.48 -4.28
CA GLY A 179 10.39 0.31 -4.54
C GLY A 179 10.20 1.40 -5.59
N LEU A 180 8.97 1.90 -5.77
CA LEU A 180 8.62 2.92 -6.77
C LEU A 180 8.01 4.16 -6.12
N LEU A 181 7.96 5.26 -6.86
CA LEU A 181 7.24 6.48 -6.50
C LEU A 181 6.23 6.81 -7.60
N LYS A 182 4.94 6.88 -7.26
CA LYS A 182 3.90 7.30 -8.21
C LYS A 182 3.68 8.80 -8.13
N LEU A 183 4.08 9.53 -9.16
CA LEU A 183 3.79 10.95 -9.31
C LEU A 183 2.53 11.16 -10.13
N SER A 184 1.63 12.02 -9.65
CA SER A 184 0.37 12.31 -10.33
C SER A 184 0.13 13.81 -10.40
N LEU A 185 -0.27 14.29 -11.59
CA LEU A 185 -0.79 15.63 -11.81
C LEU A 185 -2.26 15.51 -12.24
N GLY A 186 -3.16 15.92 -11.34
CA GLY A 186 -4.60 15.75 -11.54
C GLY A 186 -5.02 14.27 -11.62
N LYS A 187 -6.06 13.98 -12.41
CA LYS A 187 -6.71 12.66 -12.47
C LYS A 187 -6.21 11.72 -13.57
N LYS A 188 -5.43 12.22 -14.54
CA LYS A 188 -5.10 11.48 -15.78
C LYS A 188 -3.61 11.38 -16.08
N ARG A 189 -2.77 12.23 -15.48
CA ARG A 189 -1.34 12.28 -15.78
C ARG A 189 -0.57 11.66 -14.63
N HIS A 190 -0.04 10.47 -14.85
CA HIS A 190 0.72 9.71 -13.86
C HIS A 190 2.04 9.25 -14.46
N VAL A 191 3.11 9.28 -13.67
CA VAL A 191 4.46 8.84 -14.04
C VAL A 191 5.05 8.11 -12.84
N LEU A 192 5.77 7.02 -13.09
CA LEU A 192 6.51 6.30 -12.06
C LEU A 192 7.96 6.77 -12.02
N LEU A 193 8.49 6.97 -10.83
CA LEU A 193 9.91 7.15 -10.58
C LEU A 193 10.47 5.86 -9.99
N LYS A 194 11.48 5.30 -10.67
CA LYS A 194 12.18 4.09 -10.25
C LYS A 194 13.61 4.43 -9.83
N PRO A 195 14.00 4.21 -8.56
CA PRO A 195 15.39 4.35 -8.14
C PRO A 195 16.24 3.24 -8.78
N VAL A 196 17.35 3.60 -9.41
CA VAL A 196 18.36 2.68 -9.97
C VAL A 196 19.75 2.93 -9.41
#